data_AF-A0A7L2QW84-F1
#
_entry.id   AF-A0A7L2QW84-F1
#
_cell.length_a   1.000
_cell.length_b   1.000
_cell.length_c   1.000
_cell.angle_alpha   90.00
_cell.angle_beta   90.00
_cell.angle_gamma   90.00
#
_symmetry.space_group_name_H-M   'P 1'
#
loop_
_entity.id
_entity.type
_entity.pdbx_description
1 polymer ?
#
loop_
_entity_poly.entity_id
_entity_poly.type
_entity_poly.pdbx_seq_one_letter_code
_entity_poly.pdbx_strand_id
1 'polypeptide(L)'
;GFVFSDSESTALEQFEGGPCAVIAPVQVRCLYYRNGLKSVSDLSEEEQKNLLCHTLCDILEMACSDNSESYCLATWIRGKTTEETASISESPAESSRQEEQPSALAVEELGFERFHALIHKRAFKSFPELKDAVWDQYSAWTNRFGVLLFLYSVILTKGIENIKNEIEDATEPLIDPVYGHGSQSLINLLLTGHAVSNVWDGDRECSGMKLLGIHKQATVGFLTLMESLRYCKV
;
A
#
# COMPACT_ATOMS: atom_id res chain seq x y z
N GLY A 1 -9.62 -0.72 3.69
CA GLY A 1 -8.18 -0.44 3.83
C GLY A 1 -7.48 -1.74 4.11
N PHE A 2 -6.51 -1.76 5.00
CA PHE A 2 -5.98 -3.01 5.57
C PHE A 2 -7.00 -3.55 6.58
N VAL A 3 -7.63 -4.67 6.26
CA VAL A 3 -8.64 -5.30 7.12
C VAL A 3 -8.19 -6.74 7.34
N PHE A 4 -8.14 -7.18 8.59
CA PHE A 4 -7.84 -8.56 8.92
C PHE A 4 -9.08 -9.43 8.76
N SER A 5 -8.89 -10.68 8.35
CA SER A 5 -9.98 -11.63 8.17
C SER A 5 -10.54 -12.09 9.51
N ASP A 6 -11.88 -12.20 9.58
CA ASP A 6 -12.57 -12.80 10.71
C ASP A 6 -12.27 -14.31 10.83
N SER A 7 -11.91 -14.95 9.71
CA SER A 7 -11.64 -16.40 9.65
C SER A 7 -10.18 -16.76 9.93
N GLU A 8 -9.25 -15.83 9.69
CA GLU A 8 -7.82 -15.99 9.91
C GLU A 8 -7.26 -14.66 10.39
N SER A 9 -7.07 -14.54 11.70
CA SER A 9 -6.69 -13.29 12.38
C SER A 9 -5.35 -12.71 11.92
N THR A 10 -4.57 -13.43 11.12
CA THR A 10 -3.34 -12.94 10.48
C THR A 10 -3.50 -12.44 9.06
N ALA A 11 -4.57 -12.80 8.37
CA ALA A 11 -4.71 -12.59 6.94
C ALA A 11 -5.33 -11.23 6.66
N LEU A 12 -4.67 -10.40 5.87
CA LEU A 12 -5.25 -9.21 5.29
C LEU A 12 -6.16 -9.59 4.11
N GLU A 13 -7.38 -9.09 4.13
CA GLU A 13 -8.38 -9.34 3.09
C GLU A 13 -8.25 -8.33 1.95
N GLN A 14 -8.42 -8.84 0.73
CA GLN A 14 -8.55 -8.05 -0.48
C GLN A 14 -9.96 -8.29 -1.05
N PHE A 15 -10.81 -7.26 -0.97
CA PHE A 15 -12.22 -7.36 -1.38
C PHE A 15 -12.44 -7.18 -2.88
N GLU A 16 -11.55 -6.46 -3.58
CA GLU A 16 -11.70 -6.10 -5.00
C GLU A 16 -10.39 -6.32 -5.79
N GLY A 17 -10.45 -6.21 -7.11
CA GLY A 17 -9.26 -6.28 -7.97
C GLY A 17 -8.28 -5.12 -7.71
N GLY A 18 -6.98 -5.42 -7.63
CA GLY A 18 -5.92 -4.47 -7.24
C GLY A 18 -5.84 -4.17 -5.73
N PRO A 19 -4.83 -3.45 -5.22
CA PRO A 19 -3.40 -3.51 -5.53
C PRO A 19 -2.75 -4.58 -4.62
N CYS A 20 -2.88 -5.86 -4.98
CA CYS A 20 -2.25 -6.97 -4.24
C CYS A 20 -0.74 -6.74 -4.00
N ALA A 21 -0.09 -5.98 -4.91
CA ALA A 21 1.29 -5.53 -4.79
C ALA A 21 1.58 -4.68 -3.54
N VAL A 22 0.57 -4.07 -2.91
CA VAL A 22 0.71 -3.34 -1.64
C VAL A 22 0.33 -4.22 -0.45
N ILE A 23 -0.76 -4.97 -0.56
CA ILE A 23 -1.26 -5.83 0.52
C ILE A 23 -0.28 -6.97 0.81
N ALA A 24 0.26 -7.63 -0.23
CA ALA A 24 1.13 -8.80 -0.05
C ALA A 24 2.45 -8.48 0.71
N PRO A 25 3.18 -7.38 0.41
CA PRO A 25 4.34 -6.97 1.22
C PRO A 25 4.02 -6.65 2.67
N VAL A 26 2.86 -6.02 2.93
CA VAL A 26 2.41 -5.74 4.30
C VAL A 26 2.06 -7.06 5.00
N GLN A 27 1.33 -7.95 4.33
CA GLN A 27 0.92 -9.25 4.85
C GLN A 27 2.12 -10.12 5.25
N VAL A 28 3.10 -10.30 4.35
CA VAL A 28 4.26 -11.15 4.63
C VAL A 28 5.10 -10.61 5.80
N ARG A 29 5.15 -9.29 5.95
CA ARG A 29 5.87 -8.64 7.05
C ARG A 29 5.11 -8.71 8.37
N CYS A 30 3.78 -8.59 8.35
CA CYS A 30 2.94 -8.92 9.50
C CYS A 30 3.19 -10.37 9.97
N LEU A 31 3.23 -11.34 9.04
CA LEU A 31 3.54 -12.73 9.37
C LEU A 31 4.96 -12.91 9.92
N TYR A 32 5.94 -12.19 9.39
CA TYR A 32 7.32 -12.20 9.91
C TYR A 32 7.38 -11.74 11.37
N TYR A 33 6.74 -10.62 11.72
CA TYR A 33 6.68 -10.15 13.10
C TYR A 33 5.87 -11.08 14.00
N ARG A 34 4.78 -11.67 13.49
CA ARG A 34 4.01 -12.68 14.22
C ARG A 34 4.82 -13.92 14.53
N ASN A 35 5.65 -14.41 13.61
CA ASN A 35 6.50 -15.57 13.88
C ASN A 35 7.50 -15.31 15.03
N GLY A 36 7.82 -14.05 15.32
CA GLY A 36 8.55 -13.66 16.52
C GLY A 36 7.75 -13.79 17.82
N LEU A 37 6.42 -13.83 17.74
CA LEU A 37 5.51 -14.06 18.87
C LEU A 37 5.41 -15.57 19.12
N LYS A 38 5.67 -16.00 20.36
CA LYS A 38 5.76 -17.42 20.76
C LYS A 38 4.41 -18.15 20.78
N SER A 39 3.30 -17.48 20.49
CA SER A 39 1.94 -18.02 20.62
C SER A 39 1.30 -18.28 19.26
N VAL A 40 0.71 -19.46 19.09
CA VAL A 40 -0.01 -19.89 17.88
C VAL A 40 -1.47 -19.43 17.89
N SER A 41 -1.94 -18.84 18.99
CA SER A 41 -3.33 -18.40 19.18
C SER A 41 -3.79 -17.33 18.17
N ASP A 42 -5.10 -17.14 18.11
CA ASP A 42 -5.71 -16.01 17.40
C ASP A 42 -5.22 -14.68 17.97
N LEU A 43 -4.96 -13.71 17.09
CA LEU A 43 -4.56 -12.36 17.48
C LEU A 43 -5.79 -11.57 17.93
N SER A 44 -5.64 -10.88 19.06
CA SER A 44 -6.59 -9.85 19.47
C SER A 44 -6.56 -8.64 18.52
N GLU A 45 -7.62 -7.84 18.52
CA GLU A 45 -7.67 -6.59 17.73
C GLU A 45 -6.53 -5.62 18.08
N GLU A 46 -6.10 -5.59 19.35
CA GLU A 46 -4.97 -4.75 19.79
C GLU A 46 -3.64 -5.27 19.21
N GLU A 47 -3.44 -6.59 19.18
CA GLU A 47 -2.25 -7.19 18.57
C GLU A 47 -2.23 -6.98 17.05
N GLN A 48 -3.38 -7.12 16.38
CA GLN A 48 -3.53 -6.80 14.95
C GLN A 48 -3.20 -5.34 14.65
N LYS A 49 -3.72 -4.41 15.47
CA LYS A 49 -3.40 -2.98 15.38
C LYS A 49 -1.90 -2.75 15.52
N ASN A 50 -1.29 -3.31 16.55
CA ASN A 50 0.15 -3.15 16.78
C ASN A 50 0.96 -3.73 15.63
N LEU A 51 0.60 -4.92 15.13
CA LEU A 51 1.26 -5.60 14.03
C LEU A 51 1.22 -4.78 12.74
N LEU A 52 0.04 -4.26 12.39
CA LEU A 52 -0.14 -3.41 11.22
C LEU A 52 0.67 -2.12 11.37
N CYS A 53 0.49 -1.37 12.44
CA CYS A 53 1.17 -0.09 12.62
C CYS A 53 2.69 -0.24 12.64
N HIS A 54 3.23 -1.28 13.30
CA HIS A 54 4.65 -1.62 13.23
C HIS A 54 5.09 -1.89 11.80
N THR A 55 4.35 -2.73 11.07
CA THR A 55 4.65 -3.05 9.67
C THR A 55 4.67 -1.82 8.77
N LEU A 56 3.69 -0.93 8.90
CA LEU A 56 3.62 0.30 8.11
C LEU A 56 4.79 1.23 8.44
N CYS A 57 5.16 1.37 9.72
CA CYS A 57 6.31 2.17 10.14
C CYS A 57 7.61 1.64 9.54
N ASP A 58 7.85 0.33 9.64
CA ASP A 58 9.09 -0.28 9.17
C ASP A 58 9.22 -0.17 7.64
N ILE A 59 8.12 -0.29 6.89
CA ILE A 59 8.13 -0.04 5.43
C ILE A 59 8.44 1.42 5.12
N LEU A 60 7.87 2.38 5.85
CA LEU A 60 8.17 3.80 5.67
C LEU A 60 9.61 4.14 6.05
N GLU A 61 10.16 3.49 7.09
CA GLU A 61 11.56 3.62 7.49
C GLU A 61 12.48 3.15 6.37
N MET A 62 12.23 1.95 5.82
CA MET A 62 13.01 1.42 4.70
C MET A 62 12.90 2.26 3.43
N ALA A 63 11.72 2.81 3.15
CA ALA A 63 11.51 3.65 1.97
C ALA A 63 12.22 5.00 2.07
N CYS A 64 12.59 5.43 3.28
CA CYS A 64 13.34 6.65 3.49
C CYS A 64 14.78 6.48 2.98
N SER A 65 15.13 7.23 1.94
CA SER A 65 16.52 7.25 1.43
C SER A 65 17.44 7.91 2.45
N ASP A 66 18.73 7.53 2.47
CA ASP A 66 19.75 8.14 3.36
C ASP A 66 19.88 9.67 3.20
N ASN A 67 19.48 10.20 2.04
CA ASN A 67 19.50 11.63 1.72
C ASN A 67 18.15 12.34 2.01
N SER A 68 17.12 11.62 2.46
CA SER A 68 15.81 12.21 2.75
C SER A 68 15.78 12.75 4.18
N GLU A 69 15.47 14.04 4.32
CA GLU A 69 15.41 14.69 5.64
C GLU A 69 14.06 14.50 6.36
N SER A 70 13.10 13.79 5.77
CA SER A 70 11.75 13.68 6.36
C SER A 70 10.94 12.48 5.86
N TYR A 71 10.06 11.99 6.73
CA TYR A 71 9.01 11.03 6.41
C TYR A 71 7.73 11.75 6.02
N CYS A 72 6.93 11.16 5.14
CA CYS A 72 5.70 11.77 4.66
C CYS A 72 4.51 10.83 4.78
N LEU A 73 3.41 11.31 5.35
CA LEU A 73 2.13 10.62 5.35
C LEU A 73 1.13 11.36 4.45
N ALA A 74 0.43 10.60 3.61
CA ALA A 74 -0.75 11.07 2.90
C ALA A 74 -1.98 10.86 3.79
N THR A 75 -2.72 11.92 4.04
CA THR A 75 -3.91 11.91 4.90
C THR A 75 -5.10 12.43 4.13
N TRP A 76 -6.27 11.82 4.32
CA TRP A 76 -7.48 12.26 3.66
C TRP A 76 -8.40 12.99 4.63
N ILE A 77 -8.73 14.24 4.34
CA ILE A 77 -9.69 15.00 5.14
C ILE A 77 -11.09 14.60 4.67
N ARG A 78 -11.80 13.85 5.52
CA ARG A 78 -13.21 13.57 5.29
C ARG A 78 -13.97 14.89 5.43
N GLY A 79 -14.36 15.49 4.32
CA GLY A 79 -15.29 16.61 4.35
C GLY A 79 -16.55 16.17 5.11
N LYS A 80 -17.08 17.02 5.99
CA LYS A 80 -18.42 16.83 6.57
C LYS A 80 -19.46 16.96 5.44
N THR A 81 -19.58 15.95 4.60
CA THR A 81 -20.70 15.82 3.68
C THR A 81 -21.69 14.83 4.30
N THR A 82 -22.88 15.36 4.55
CA THR A 82 -24.15 14.68 4.78
C THR A 82 -24.38 13.55 3.77
N GLU A 83 -23.77 12.40 4.02
CA GLU A 83 -24.11 11.10 3.42
C GLU A 83 -24.41 10.05 4.51
N GLU A 84 -24.57 10.49 5.76
CA GLU A 84 -25.20 9.72 6.84
C GLU A 84 -26.66 10.15 6.94
N THR A 85 -27.51 9.71 6.01
CA THR A 85 -28.98 9.53 6.15
C THR A 85 -29.59 9.19 4.79
N ALA A 86 -29.27 8.02 4.25
CA ALA A 86 -30.20 7.31 3.37
C ALA A 86 -30.64 6.03 4.08
N SER A 87 -31.23 6.20 5.27
CA SER A 87 -32.08 5.17 5.86
C SER A 87 -33.33 5.08 4.98
N ILE A 88 -33.39 4.05 4.14
CA ILE A 88 -34.56 3.72 3.34
C ILE A 88 -35.66 3.29 4.32
N SER A 89 -36.59 4.21 4.60
CA SER A 89 -37.87 3.90 5.22
C SER A 89 -38.85 3.48 4.13
N GLU A 90 -39.36 2.26 4.22
CA GLU A 90 -40.43 1.73 3.38
C GLU A 90 -41.75 2.49 3.59
N SER A 91 -42.39 2.92 2.49
CA SER A 91 -43.85 2.78 2.24
C SER A 91 -44.26 3.42 0.90
N PRO A 92 -45.40 3.00 0.30
CA PRO A 92 -45.57 2.96 -1.16
C PRO A 92 -46.53 4.02 -1.72
N ALA A 93 -46.32 4.40 -2.99
CA ALA A 93 -47.33 4.46 -4.08
C ALA A 93 -47.09 5.60 -5.11
N GLU A 94 -46.97 5.16 -6.37
CA GLU A 94 -47.48 5.74 -7.62
C GLU A 94 -47.12 7.19 -8.05
N SER A 95 -46.29 7.27 -9.10
CA SER A 95 -46.71 7.65 -10.47
C SER A 95 -45.73 8.59 -11.19
N SER A 96 -45.47 8.22 -12.45
CA SER A 96 -45.02 9.07 -13.58
C SER A 96 -43.51 9.39 -13.71
N ARG A 97 -42.91 8.63 -14.62
CA ARG A 97 -41.56 8.70 -15.20
C ARG A 97 -41.14 10.09 -15.71
N GLN A 98 -39.93 10.50 -15.32
CA GLN A 98 -38.89 11.02 -16.22
C GLN A 98 -37.55 10.50 -15.69
N GLU A 99 -37.05 9.42 -16.27
CA GLU A 99 -35.72 8.87 -16.01
C GLU A 99 -34.69 9.73 -16.75
N GLU A 100 -34.08 10.68 -16.06
CA GLU A 100 -32.71 11.08 -16.36
C GLU A 100 -31.83 10.43 -15.29
N GLN A 101 -31.35 9.23 -15.58
CA GLN A 101 -30.28 8.62 -14.78
C GLN A 101 -29.06 9.54 -14.85
N PRO A 102 -28.53 10.07 -13.73
CA PRO A 102 -27.17 10.56 -13.72
C PRO A 102 -26.28 9.34 -13.98
N SER A 103 -25.45 9.40 -15.02
CA SER A 103 -24.57 8.29 -15.36
C SER A 103 -23.70 7.96 -14.14
N ALA A 104 -23.71 6.69 -13.71
CA ALA A 104 -22.89 6.22 -12.58
C ALA A 104 -21.39 6.58 -12.77
N LEU A 105 -20.96 6.69 -14.02
CA LEU A 105 -19.63 7.14 -14.43
C LEU A 105 -19.31 8.57 -13.98
N ALA A 106 -20.26 9.51 -14.09
CA ALA A 106 -20.02 10.90 -13.67
C ALA A 106 -19.95 11.04 -12.14
N VAL A 107 -20.68 10.19 -11.39
CA VAL A 107 -20.64 10.16 -9.92
C VAL A 107 -19.32 9.54 -9.41
N GLU A 108 -18.78 8.55 -10.12
CA GLU A 108 -17.46 7.97 -9.83
C GLU A 108 -16.29 8.88 -10.24
N GLU A 109 -16.35 9.56 -11.39
CA GLU A 109 -15.34 10.55 -11.81
C GLU A 109 -15.22 11.70 -10.81
N LEU A 110 -16.35 12.23 -10.34
CA LEU A 110 -16.40 13.21 -9.26
C LEU A 110 -15.83 12.64 -7.95
N GLY A 111 -15.84 11.32 -7.76
CA GLY A 111 -15.27 10.62 -6.62
C GLY A 111 -13.74 10.61 -6.62
N PHE A 112 -13.10 10.35 -7.76
CA PHE A 112 -11.63 10.30 -7.86
C PHE A 112 -10.99 11.69 -7.77
N GLU A 113 -11.50 12.67 -8.51
CA GLU A 113 -10.99 14.05 -8.44
C GLU A 113 -11.14 14.63 -7.04
N ARG A 114 -12.29 14.40 -6.41
CA ARG A 114 -12.54 14.81 -5.02
C ARG A 114 -11.65 14.07 -4.03
N PHE A 115 -11.38 12.79 -4.26
CA PHE A 115 -10.43 12.04 -3.45
C PHE A 115 -9.05 12.70 -3.50
N HIS A 116 -8.48 12.90 -4.69
CA HIS A 116 -7.16 13.52 -4.87
C HIS A 116 -7.10 14.96 -4.35
N ALA A 117 -8.15 15.75 -4.56
CA ALA A 117 -8.23 17.14 -4.08
C ALA A 117 -8.20 17.25 -2.54
N LEU A 118 -8.56 16.18 -1.82
CA LEU A 118 -8.62 16.15 -0.36
C LEU A 118 -7.42 15.44 0.29
N ILE A 119 -6.46 14.96 -0.50
CA ILE A 119 -5.21 14.40 0.02
C ILE A 119 -4.31 15.52 0.50
N HIS A 120 -3.82 15.36 1.73
CA HIS A 120 -2.86 16.27 2.35
C HIS A 120 -1.58 15.52 2.69
N LYS A 121 -0.45 16.19 2.45
CA LYS A 121 0.87 15.70 2.86
C LYS A 121 1.18 16.22 4.27
N ARG A 122 1.49 15.32 5.20
CA ARG A 122 2.11 15.64 6.49
C ARG A 122 3.54 15.16 6.50
N ALA A 123 4.49 16.01 6.87
CA ALA A 123 5.90 15.69 6.95
C ALA A 123 6.34 15.57 8.42
N PHE A 124 7.23 14.62 8.71
CA PHE A 124 7.77 14.32 10.03
C PHE A 124 9.30 14.29 9.95
N LYS A 125 9.98 14.89 10.92
CA LYS A 125 11.45 15.02 10.90
C LYS A 125 12.15 13.84 11.54
N SER A 126 11.44 13.06 12.34
CA SER A 126 12.01 11.93 13.06
C SER A 126 11.12 10.69 12.97
N PHE A 127 11.75 9.53 13.06
CA PHE A 127 11.04 8.25 13.04
C PHE A 127 10.07 8.07 14.23
N PRO A 128 10.40 8.50 15.48
CA PRO A 128 9.43 8.46 16.58
C PRO A 128 8.16 9.29 16.31
N GLU A 129 8.29 10.50 15.77
CA GLU A 129 7.12 11.33 15.41
C GLU A 129 6.25 10.68 14.34
N LEU A 130 6.89 10.06 13.33
CA LEU A 130 6.19 9.28 12.32
C LEU A 130 5.42 8.13 12.97
N LYS A 131 6.07 7.39 13.87
CA LYS A 131 5.49 6.22 14.53
C LYS A 131 4.23 6.60 15.30
N ASP A 132 4.29 7.64 16.11
CA ASP A 132 3.13 8.13 16.86
C ASP A 132 1.98 8.51 15.90
N ALA A 133 2.30 9.21 14.80
CA ALA A 133 1.31 9.58 13.80
C ALA A 133 0.68 8.38 13.07
N VAL A 134 1.44 7.32 12.77
CA VAL A 134 0.90 6.09 12.17
C VAL A 134 -0.09 5.42 13.12
N TRP A 135 0.20 5.38 14.43
CA TRP A 135 -0.73 4.83 15.44
C TRP A 135 -1.99 5.67 15.59
N ASP A 136 -1.86 7.00 15.63
CA ASP A 136 -2.98 7.93 15.72
C ASP A 136 -3.92 7.81 14.52
N GLN A 137 -3.38 7.42 13.36
CA GLN A 137 -4.13 7.26 12.11
C GLN A 137 -4.59 5.83 11.84
N TYR A 138 -4.55 4.92 12.84
CA TYR A 138 -4.96 3.52 12.67
C TYR A 138 -6.30 3.35 11.95
N SER A 139 -7.31 4.12 12.35
CA SER A 139 -8.63 4.06 11.72
C SER A 139 -8.62 4.46 10.25
N ALA A 140 -7.70 5.33 9.80
CA ALA A 140 -7.58 5.69 8.39
C ALA A 140 -7.00 4.54 7.56
N TRP A 141 -6.05 3.77 8.11
CA TRP A 141 -5.43 2.63 7.41
C TRP A 141 -6.41 1.49 7.17
N THR A 142 -7.33 1.26 8.10
CA THR A 142 -8.34 0.20 7.98
C THR A 142 -9.55 0.63 7.14
N ASN A 143 -9.85 1.92 7.06
CA ASN A 143 -10.98 2.48 6.31
C ASN A 143 -10.79 2.53 4.78
N ARG A 144 -11.82 3.05 4.09
CA ARG A 144 -11.79 3.33 2.65
C ARG A 144 -10.54 4.13 2.28
N PHE A 145 -9.88 3.74 1.19
CA PHE A 145 -8.62 4.32 0.69
C PHE A 145 -7.36 4.10 1.55
N GLY A 146 -7.41 3.42 2.70
CA GLY A 146 -6.25 3.25 3.57
C GLY A 146 -5.00 2.67 2.89
N VAL A 147 -5.19 1.69 1.99
CA VAL A 147 -4.08 1.10 1.18
C VAL A 147 -3.48 2.13 0.23
N LEU A 148 -4.31 2.97 -0.39
CA LEU A 148 -3.87 4.01 -1.33
C LEU A 148 -3.18 5.17 -0.61
N LEU A 149 -3.68 5.57 0.57
CA LEU A 149 -3.02 6.55 1.42
C LEU A 149 -1.66 6.05 1.90
N PHE A 150 -1.56 4.77 2.25
CA PHE A 150 -0.28 4.18 2.60
C PHE A 150 0.68 4.14 1.41
N LEU A 151 0.22 3.73 0.23
CA LEU A 151 1.02 3.77 -1.00
C LEU A 151 1.56 5.18 -1.29
N TYR A 152 0.72 6.21 -1.20
CA TYR A 152 1.16 7.58 -1.36
C TYR A 152 2.15 8.02 -0.27
N SER A 153 1.98 7.56 0.96
CA SER A 153 2.93 7.83 2.06
C SER A 153 4.31 7.25 1.74
N VAL A 154 4.38 6.02 1.20
CA VAL A 154 5.63 5.38 0.77
C VAL A 154 6.27 6.15 -0.40
N ILE A 155 5.49 6.50 -1.44
CA ILE A 155 5.99 7.25 -2.60
C ILE A 155 6.50 8.64 -2.18
N LEU A 156 5.78 9.34 -1.31
CA LEU A 156 6.16 10.67 -0.83
C LEU A 156 7.40 10.62 0.07
N THR A 157 7.55 9.56 0.88
CA THR A 157 8.72 9.36 1.76
C THR A 157 9.97 9.02 0.96
N LYS A 158 9.85 8.14 -0.05
CA LYS A 158 10.95 7.80 -0.97
C LYS A 158 11.31 8.98 -1.87
N GLY A 159 10.29 9.71 -2.33
CA GLY A 159 10.43 10.80 -3.30
C GLY A 159 10.31 10.31 -4.74
N ILE A 160 9.52 11.01 -5.54
CA ILE A 160 9.21 10.64 -6.94
C ILE A 160 10.46 10.56 -7.80
N GLU A 161 11.38 11.52 -7.65
CA GLU A 161 12.61 11.57 -8.44
C GLU A 161 13.56 10.42 -8.08
N ASN A 162 13.62 10.01 -6.80
CA ASN A 162 14.39 8.83 -6.41
C ASN A 162 13.82 7.56 -7.03
N ILE A 163 12.49 7.41 -7.03
CA ILE A 163 11.82 6.27 -7.66
C ILE A 163 12.13 6.23 -9.16
N LYS A 164 11.99 7.37 -9.87
CA LYS A 164 12.30 7.45 -11.31
C LYS A 164 13.75 7.12 -11.63
N ASN A 165 14.68 7.46 -10.74
CA ASN A 165 16.11 7.15 -10.91
C ASN A 165 16.43 5.67 -10.66
N GLU A 166 15.59 4.95 -9.92
CA GLU A 166 15.75 3.52 -9.63
C GLU A 166 15.05 2.62 -10.65
N ILE A 167 14.01 3.13 -11.32
CA ILE A 167 13.29 2.40 -12.38
C ILE A 167 14.09 2.50 -13.70
N GLU A 168 14.28 1.37 -14.37
CA GLU A 168 15.02 1.29 -15.64
C GLU A 168 14.28 1.99 -16.80
N ASP A 169 12.95 1.84 -16.86
CA ASP A 169 12.07 2.53 -17.82
C ASP A 169 11.03 3.40 -17.09
N ALA A 170 11.30 4.71 -16.98
CA ALA A 170 10.40 5.66 -16.32
C ALA A 170 9.05 5.86 -17.05
N THR A 171 8.86 5.26 -18.23
CA THR A 171 7.56 5.25 -18.92
C THR A 171 6.64 4.14 -18.43
N GLU A 172 7.19 3.10 -17.77
CA GLU A 172 6.38 2.04 -17.17
C GLU A 172 5.71 2.52 -15.87
N PRO A 173 4.37 2.41 -15.76
CA PRO A 173 3.67 2.84 -14.57
C PRO A 173 3.87 1.86 -13.41
N LEU A 174 3.94 2.37 -12.18
CA LEU A 174 4.03 1.52 -10.98
C LEU A 174 2.79 0.62 -10.80
N ILE A 175 1.64 1.09 -11.27
CA ILE A 175 0.36 0.37 -11.27
C ILE A 175 -0.18 0.42 -12.70
N ASP A 176 -0.49 -0.76 -13.25
CA ASP A 176 -1.09 -0.89 -14.57
C ASP A 176 -2.45 -0.13 -14.61
N PRO A 177 -2.63 0.79 -15.57
CA PRO A 177 -3.82 1.65 -15.61
C PRO A 177 -5.10 0.91 -16.04
N VAL A 178 -4.99 -0.29 -16.62
CA VAL A 178 -6.13 -1.05 -17.14
C VAL A 178 -6.57 -2.13 -16.14
N TYR A 179 -5.62 -2.85 -15.56
CA TYR A 179 -5.85 -4.03 -14.73
C TYR A 179 -5.50 -3.82 -13.25
N GLY A 180 -4.87 -2.69 -12.89
CA GLY A 180 -4.52 -2.37 -11.50
C GLY A 180 -3.41 -3.24 -10.90
N HIS A 181 -2.65 -3.94 -11.74
CA HIS A 181 -1.51 -4.77 -11.32
C HIS A 181 -0.33 -3.88 -10.90
N GLY A 182 0.24 -4.13 -9.73
CA GLY A 182 1.46 -3.45 -9.35
C GLY A 182 2.68 -4.05 -10.05
N SER A 183 3.57 -3.19 -10.53
CA SER A 183 4.86 -3.54 -11.11
C SER A 183 5.78 -4.23 -10.08
N GLN A 184 6.79 -4.95 -10.57
CA GLN A 184 7.83 -5.51 -9.71
C GLN A 184 8.59 -4.41 -8.95
N SER A 185 8.82 -3.26 -9.58
CA SER A 185 9.40 -2.07 -8.95
C SER A 185 8.60 -1.60 -7.72
N LEU A 186 7.27 -1.58 -7.81
CA LEU A 186 6.42 -1.24 -6.68
C LEU A 186 6.56 -2.25 -5.53
N ILE A 187 6.59 -3.54 -5.86
CA ILE A 187 6.69 -4.57 -4.82
C ILE A 187 8.07 -4.53 -4.16
N ASN A 188 9.14 -4.38 -4.94
CA ASN A 188 10.49 -4.23 -4.44
C ASN A 188 10.61 -2.99 -3.55
N LEU A 189 10.00 -1.86 -3.93
CA LEU A 189 9.97 -0.65 -3.09
C LEU A 189 9.39 -0.94 -1.70
N LEU A 190 8.31 -1.70 -1.62
CA LEU A 190 7.66 -2.05 -0.35
C LEU A 190 8.39 -3.12 0.46
N LEU A 191 9.14 -4.02 -0.20
CA LEU A 191 9.90 -5.07 0.47
C LEU A 191 11.28 -4.61 0.94
N THR A 192 11.94 -3.75 0.15
CA THR A 192 13.37 -3.45 0.29
C THR A 192 13.68 -1.96 0.44
N GLY A 193 12.73 -1.08 0.13
CA GLY A 193 12.95 0.37 0.05
C GLY A 193 13.52 0.85 -1.29
N HIS A 194 13.73 -0.04 -2.26
CA HIS A 194 14.29 0.28 -3.59
C HIS A 194 13.34 -0.15 -4.72
N ALA A 195 13.08 0.75 -5.66
CA ALA A 195 12.13 0.57 -6.76
C ALA A 195 12.72 -0.06 -8.03
N VAL A 196 13.76 -0.89 -7.91
CA VAL A 196 14.36 -1.61 -9.03
C VAL A 196 13.41 -2.68 -9.57
N SER A 197 13.46 -2.98 -10.87
CA SER A 197 12.62 -3.98 -11.54
C SER A 197 13.08 -5.42 -11.30
N ASN A 198 14.37 -5.62 -11.01
CA ASN A 198 14.95 -6.95 -10.92
C ASN A 198 14.95 -7.50 -9.49
N VAL A 199 15.00 -8.84 -9.36
CA VAL A 199 14.87 -9.55 -8.07
C VAL A 199 16.15 -10.22 -7.59
N TRP A 200 17.27 -9.99 -8.27
CA TRP A 200 18.57 -10.57 -7.93
C TRP A 200 19.47 -9.61 -7.17
N ASP A 201 20.48 -10.16 -6.51
CA ASP A 201 21.46 -9.40 -5.77
C ASP A 201 22.40 -8.61 -6.70
N GLY A 202 22.56 -7.33 -6.38
CA GLY A 202 23.53 -6.43 -7.00
C GLY A 202 23.28 -6.09 -8.47
N ASP A 203 24.00 -5.08 -8.95
CA ASP A 203 23.95 -4.69 -10.36
C ASP A 203 24.59 -5.75 -11.26
N ARG A 204 24.01 -5.94 -12.44
CA ARG A 204 24.55 -6.81 -13.48
C ARG A 204 24.80 -6.03 -14.75
N GLU A 205 25.84 -6.40 -15.49
CA GLU A 205 26.11 -5.85 -16.81
C GLU A 205 25.82 -6.91 -17.86
N CYS A 206 24.94 -6.60 -18.81
CA CYS A 206 24.59 -7.49 -19.91
C CYS A 206 24.73 -6.74 -21.23
N SER A 207 25.72 -7.12 -22.05
CA SER A 207 25.94 -6.54 -23.38
C SER A 207 26.09 -5.00 -23.37
N GLY A 208 26.75 -4.44 -22.36
CA GLY A 208 26.94 -3.00 -22.19
C GLY A 208 25.73 -2.26 -21.58
N MET A 209 24.65 -2.97 -21.23
CA MET A 209 23.53 -2.44 -20.47
C MET A 209 23.71 -2.75 -18.99
N LYS A 210 23.60 -1.72 -18.15
CA LYS A 210 23.62 -1.87 -16.69
C LYS A 210 22.19 -2.15 -16.21
N LEU A 211 21.99 -3.33 -15.60
CA LEU A 211 20.75 -3.75 -14.99
C LEU A 211 20.86 -3.60 -13.48
N LEU A 212 19.89 -2.89 -12.87
CA LEU A 212 19.93 -2.61 -11.44
C LEU A 212 19.30 -3.76 -10.66
N GLY A 213 20.04 -4.30 -9.68
CA GLY A 213 19.52 -5.35 -8.79
C GLY A 213 19.20 -4.82 -7.39
N ILE A 214 18.97 -5.74 -6.46
CA ILE A 214 18.72 -5.47 -5.06
C ILE A 214 20.07 -5.35 -4.33
N HIS A 215 20.37 -4.18 -3.76
CA HIS A 215 21.64 -3.93 -3.07
C HIS A 215 21.60 -4.23 -1.57
N LYS A 216 20.42 -4.56 -1.02
CA LYS A 216 20.22 -4.82 0.41
C LYS A 216 19.32 -6.02 0.61
N GLN A 217 19.82 -7.01 1.33
CA GLN A 217 19.05 -8.19 1.71
C GLN A 217 17.79 -7.77 2.47
N ALA A 218 16.63 -8.14 1.94
CA ALA A 218 15.35 -7.92 2.60
C ALA A 218 15.09 -8.99 3.67
N THR A 219 14.41 -8.59 4.75
CA THR A 219 13.99 -9.50 5.82
C THR A 219 12.96 -10.52 5.34
N VAL A 220 12.12 -10.10 4.40
CA VAL A 220 11.12 -10.89 3.69
C VAL A 220 11.27 -10.61 2.20
N GLY A 221 11.07 -11.63 1.37
CA GLY A 221 11.31 -11.51 -0.05
C GLY A 221 10.54 -12.55 -0.85
N PHE A 222 10.78 -12.55 -2.15
CA PHE A 222 10.20 -13.53 -3.05
C PHE A 222 10.99 -14.84 -3.01
N LEU A 223 10.26 -15.94 -3.18
CA LEU A 223 10.84 -17.24 -3.49
C LEU A 223 10.23 -17.71 -4.80
N THR A 224 11.04 -17.80 -5.84
CA THR A 224 10.58 -18.37 -7.11
C THR A 224 10.35 -19.87 -6.97
N LEU A 225 9.46 -20.42 -7.80
CA LEU A 225 9.24 -21.86 -7.87
C LEU A 225 10.57 -22.61 -8.12
N MET A 226 11.42 -22.04 -8.99
CA MET A 226 12.70 -22.64 -9.38
C MET A 226 13.68 -22.70 -8.20
N GLU A 227 13.72 -21.67 -7.35
CA GLU A 227 14.48 -21.70 -6.09
C GLU A 227 13.92 -22.71 -5.10
N SER A 228 12.58 -22.79 -4.98
CA SER A 228 11.94 -23.78 -4.08
C SER A 228 12.25 -25.22 -4.49
N LEU A 229 12.39 -25.45 -5.80
CA LEU A 229 12.80 -26.72 -6.40
C LEU A 229 14.33 -26.90 -6.45
N ARG A 230 15.10 -25.91 -5.97
CA ARG A 230 16.57 -25.89 -5.90
C ARG A 230 17.28 -25.93 -7.25
N TYR A 231 16.62 -25.49 -8.30
CA TYR A 231 17.19 -25.40 -9.65
C TYR A 231 17.97 -24.09 -9.89
N CYS A 232 17.72 -23.04 -9.11
CA CYS A 232 18.53 -21.83 -9.09
C CYS A 232 18.76 -21.32 -7.67
N LYS A 233 19.74 -20.42 -7.52
CA LYS A 233 19.95 -19.57 -6.36
C LYS A 233 20.07 -18.15 -6.89
N VAL A 234 19.40 -17.22 -6.23
CA VAL A 234 19.38 -15.80 -6.57
C VAL A 234 20.37 -15.06 -5.69
#